data_AF-A0A6A6BU36-F1
#
_entry.id   AF-A0A6A6BU36-F1
#
_cell.length_a   1.000
_cell.length_b   1.000
_cell.length_c   1.000
_cell.angle_alpha   90.00
_cell.angle_beta   90.00
_cell.angle_gamma   90.00
#
_symmetry.space_group_name_H-M   'P 1'
#
loop_
_entity.id
_entity.type
_entity.pdbx_description
1 polymer ?
#
loop_
_entity_poly.entity_id
_entity_poly.type
_entity_poly.pdbx_seq_one_letter_code
_entity_poly.pdbx_strand_id
1 'polypeptide(L)'
;MGSDNNNKIPLLKGRSNYKAWAALVKKSAIGEDWWKYIDPNDAYSKRPSSDDPTWIQKQILKKDYGSEGVGHRMEVFERWDSLTLGTDVEEFCRQYREVLGELKMLDMKVDNEVLIYSFIARVSQQYSTWAKIQRNDLAKRTTESLPAIDDIIHSLLEDDKAEDAAKVAHTVRRGGVDHSNRRRGDARGRGGYGGAGRGGRARSH
;
A
#
# COMPACT_ATOMS: atom_id res chain seq x y z
N MET A 1 5.40 47.05 0.83
CA MET A 1 5.76 45.64 1.11
C MET A 1 7.25 45.50 0.84
N GLY A 2 8.06 45.51 1.90
CA GLY A 2 9.51 45.46 1.80
C GLY A 2 9.96 44.05 1.46
N SER A 3 10.73 43.89 0.39
CA SER A 3 11.41 42.64 0.09
C SER A 3 12.47 42.39 1.17
N ASP A 4 12.15 41.49 2.10
CA ASP A 4 13.08 40.99 3.12
C ASP A 4 14.26 40.28 2.43
N ASN A 5 15.34 41.03 2.22
CA ASN A 5 16.65 40.58 1.75
C ASN A 5 17.40 39.73 2.81
N ASN A 6 16.72 38.80 3.49
CA ASN A 6 17.27 38.08 4.66
C ASN A 6 18.19 36.89 4.34
N ASN A 7 18.46 36.59 3.07
CA ASN A 7 19.35 35.48 2.67
C ASN A 7 20.70 35.93 2.10
N LYS A 8 21.13 37.18 2.31
CA LYS A 8 22.48 37.60 1.93
C LYS A 8 23.48 37.10 2.97
N ILE A 9 24.26 36.09 2.59
CA ILE A 9 25.39 35.62 3.39
C ILE A 9 26.41 36.77 3.48
N PRO A 10 26.75 37.28 4.69
CA PRO A 10 27.69 38.38 4.82
C PRO A 10 29.10 37.95 4.39
N LEU A 11 29.95 38.88 3.96
CA LEU A 11 31.35 38.58 3.64
C LEU A 11 32.14 38.11 4.87
N LEU A 12 33.02 37.11 4.70
CA LEU A 12 33.93 36.69 5.77
C LEU A 12 34.96 37.80 6.03
N LYS A 13 35.05 38.26 7.27
CA LYS A 13 35.99 39.29 7.75
C LYS A 13 37.07 38.66 8.64
N GLY A 14 37.48 37.44 8.32
CA GLY A 14 38.44 36.65 9.08
C GLY A 14 37.82 35.85 10.24
N ARG A 15 38.63 35.52 11.26
CA ARG A 15 38.24 34.63 12.37
C ARG A 15 37.08 35.17 13.23
N SER A 16 36.90 36.49 13.25
CA SER A 16 35.92 37.18 14.11
C SER A 16 34.47 36.86 13.75
N ASN A 17 34.16 36.62 12.47
CA ASN A 17 32.80 36.28 12.01
C ASN A 17 32.66 34.90 11.38
N TYR A 18 33.74 34.10 11.31
CA TYR A 18 33.73 32.76 10.71
C TYR A 18 32.66 31.84 11.26
N LYS A 19 32.45 31.82 12.58
CA LYS A 19 31.48 30.92 13.22
C LYS A 19 30.04 31.26 12.83
N ALA A 20 29.70 32.55 12.77
CA ALA A 20 28.37 33.01 12.36
C ALA A 20 28.16 32.83 10.84
N TRP A 21 29.19 33.13 10.05
CA TRP A 21 29.21 32.92 8.61
C TRP A 21 29.00 31.44 8.25
N ALA A 22 29.79 30.54 8.84
CA ALA A 22 29.71 29.10 8.60
C ALA A 22 28.36 28.51 9.03
N ALA A 23 27.75 29.02 10.11
CA ALA A 23 26.43 28.61 10.54
C ALA A 23 25.34 29.04 9.54
N LEU A 24 25.42 30.25 9.00
CA LEU A 24 24.50 30.74 7.96
C LEU A 24 24.68 29.99 6.65
N VAL A 25 25.92 29.77 6.20
CA VAL A 25 26.23 28.99 4.99
C VAL A 25 25.71 27.57 5.11
N LYS A 26 25.99 26.88 6.23
CA LYS A 26 25.45 25.55 6.48
C LYS A 26 23.93 25.57 6.44
N LYS A 27 23.27 26.50 7.15
CA LYS A 27 21.81 26.59 7.17
C LYS A 27 21.20 26.85 5.78
N SER A 28 21.88 27.63 4.94
CA SER A 28 21.44 27.97 3.59
C SER A 28 21.70 26.86 2.57
N ALA A 29 22.68 25.98 2.84
CA ALA A 29 23.11 24.89 1.97
C ALA A 29 22.70 23.49 2.48
N ILE A 30 21.84 23.42 3.50
CA ILE A 30 21.28 22.15 4.00
C ILE A 30 20.46 21.50 2.87
N GLY A 31 20.84 20.29 2.48
CA GLY A 31 20.15 19.45 1.49
C GLY A 31 20.91 19.23 0.18
N GLU A 32 21.83 20.12 -0.20
CA GLU A 32 22.42 20.10 -1.56
C GLU A 32 23.94 19.84 -1.62
N ASP A 33 24.62 19.81 -0.47
CA ASP A 33 26.06 19.50 -0.35
C ASP A 33 26.98 20.44 -1.18
N TRP A 34 26.48 21.65 -1.52
CA TRP A 34 27.20 22.66 -2.30
C TRP A 34 28.15 23.52 -1.46
N TRP A 35 28.11 23.37 -0.13
CA TRP A 35 28.95 24.13 0.80
C TRP A 35 30.46 23.96 0.54
N LYS A 36 30.86 22.85 -0.08
CA LYS A 36 32.26 22.54 -0.46
C LYS A 36 32.81 23.46 -1.56
N TYR A 37 31.94 24.15 -2.29
CA TYR A 37 32.30 25.04 -3.41
C TYR A 37 32.21 26.53 -3.05
N ILE A 38 31.93 26.85 -1.79
CA ILE A 38 31.85 28.23 -1.31
C ILE A 38 33.25 28.63 -0.83
N ASP A 39 33.92 29.48 -1.61
CA ASP A 39 35.16 30.12 -1.17
C ASP A 39 34.82 31.12 -0.05
N PRO A 40 35.37 30.97 1.17
CA PRO A 40 35.09 31.90 2.25
C PRO A 40 35.62 33.31 2.00
N ASN A 41 36.59 33.47 1.11
CA ASN A 41 37.26 34.75 0.84
C ASN A 41 36.74 35.45 -0.42
N ASP A 42 35.87 34.81 -1.20
CA ASP A 42 35.25 35.38 -2.39
C ASP A 42 33.77 35.68 -2.12
N ALA A 43 33.30 36.86 -2.55
CA ALA A 43 31.90 37.28 -2.37
C ALA A 43 30.92 36.42 -3.18
N TYR A 44 31.44 35.72 -4.18
CA TYR A 44 30.69 34.90 -5.09
C TYR A 44 31.07 33.43 -4.87
N SER A 45 30.13 32.65 -4.35
CA SER A 45 30.20 31.20 -4.52
C SER A 45 30.29 30.93 -6.02
N LYS A 46 31.44 30.50 -6.52
CA LYS A 46 31.53 30.04 -7.91
C LYS A 46 30.58 28.87 -8.02
N ARG A 47 29.42 29.10 -8.64
CA ARG A 47 28.52 28.02 -9.05
C ARG A 47 29.43 27.02 -9.79
N PRO A 48 29.41 25.73 -9.44
CA PRO A 48 30.25 24.76 -10.13
C PRO A 48 30.08 24.98 -11.64
N SER A 49 31.21 25.02 -12.35
CA SER A 49 31.17 25.21 -13.79
C SER A 49 30.20 24.20 -14.39
N SER A 50 29.48 24.57 -15.44
CA SER A 50 28.70 23.60 -16.22
C SER A 50 29.56 22.44 -16.72
N ASP A 51 30.89 22.61 -16.72
CA ASP A 51 31.90 21.67 -17.14
C ASP A 51 32.52 20.87 -15.98
N ASP A 52 32.11 21.11 -14.72
CA ASP A 52 32.54 20.29 -13.57
C ASP A 52 31.90 18.90 -13.68
N PRO A 53 32.70 17.83 -13.85
CA PRO A 53 32.18 16.47 -14.01
C PRO A 53 31.26 16.04 -12.86
N THR A 54 31.52 16.53 -11.64
CA THR A 54 30.74 16.19 -10.44
C THR A 54 29.37 16.88 -10.43
N TRP A 55 29.26 18.10 -10.97
CA TRP A 55 28.00 18.81 -11.11
C TRP A 55 27.15 18.21 -12.22
N ILE A 56 27.75 17.92 -13.38
CA ILE A 56 27.09 17.21 -14.49
C ILE A 56 26.55 15.86 -13.99
N GLN A 57 27.36 15.09 -13.27
CA GLN A 57 26.95 13.80 -12.72
C GLN A 57 25.78 13.94 -11.74
N LYS A 58 25.77 14.96 -10.86
CA LYS A 58 24.63 15.23 -9.97
C LYS A 58 23.36 15.59 -10.72
N GLN A 59 23.44 16.38 -11.80
CA GLN A 59 22.27 16.69 -12.63
C GLN A 59 21.75 15.46 -13.37
N ILE A 60 22.65 14.61 -13.89
CA ILE A 60 22.28 13.33 -14.51
C ILE A 60 21.57 12.44 -13.49
N LEU A 61 22.15 12.25 -12.31
CA LEU A 61 21.52 11.44 -11.26
C LEU A 61 20.18 12.01 -10.80
N LYS A 62 20.04 13.33 -10.67
CA LYS A 62 18.76 13.97 -10.33
C LYS A 62 17.72 13.81 -11.44
N LYS A 63 18.14 13.86 -12.70
CA LYS A 63 17.26 13.64 -13.86
C LYS A 63 16.82 12.17 -13.96
N ASP A 64 17.71 11.24 -13.66
CA ASP A 64 17.44 9.81 -13.83
C ASP A 64 16.76 9.20 -12.60
N TYR A 65 17.09 9.65 -11.39
CA TYR A 65 16.59 9.09 -10.12
C TYR A 65 15.79 10.07 -9.27
N GLY A 66 15.55 11.29 -9.75
CA GLY A 66 14.59 12.20 -9.12
C GLY A 66 13.16 11.67 -9.20
N SER A 67 12.23 12.36 -8.54
CA SER A 67 10.80 11.99 -8.50
C SER A 67 10.09 11.94 -9.85
N GLU A 68 10.71 12.46 -10.92
CA GLU A 68 10.20 12.40 -12.29
C GLU A 68 11.14 11.61 -13.23
N GLY A 69 12.19 11.04 -12.66
CA GLY A 69 13.25 10.34 -13.37
C GLY A 69 12.83 8.96 -13.86
N VAL A 70 13.60 8.42 -14.80
CA VAL A 70 13.38 7.08 -15.37
C VAL A 70 13.45 6.00 -14.29
N GLY A 71 14.39 6.11 -13.35
CA GLY A 71 14.55 5.17 -12.24
C GLY A 71 13.33 5.14 -11.33
N HIS A 72 12.78 6.31 -10.97
CA HIS A 72 11.58 6.35 -10.14
C HIS A 72 10.34 5.81 -10.88
N ARG A 73 10.18 6.14 -12.16
CA ARG A 73 9.13 5.54 -13.00
C ARG A 73 9.22 4.01 -13.05
N MET A 74 10.44 3.48 -13.21
CA MET A 74 10.68 2.05 -13.21
C MET A 74 10.34 1.44 -11.84
N GLU A 75 10.76 2.07 -10.75
CA GLU A 75 10.43 1.62 -9.39
C GLU A 75 8.93 1.55 -9.14
N VAL A 76 8.16 2.57 -9.53
CA VAL A 76 6.70 2.59 -9.39
C VAL A 76 6.06 1.49 -10.24
N PHE A 77 6.56 1.27 -11.46
CA PHE A 77 6.10 0.19 -12.34
C PHE A 77 6.41 -1.21 -11.78
N GLU A 78 7.62 -1.45 -11.28
CA GLU A 78 8.00 -2.70 -10.64
C GLU A 78 7.19 -2.96 -9.38
N ARG A 79 6.89 -1.90 -8.60
CA ARG A 79 6.00 -2.01 -7.45
C ARG A 79 4.59 -2.40 -7.88
N TRP A 80 4.03 -1.78 -8.92
CA TRP A 80 2.73 -2.18 -9.49
C TRP A 80 2.74 -3.64 -9.94
N ASP A 81 3.81 -4.07 -10.62
CA ASP A 81 3.89 -5.43 -11.16
C ASP A 81 4.10 -6.49 -10.06
N SER A 82 4.82 -6.15 -9.00
CA SER A 82 5.07 -7.03 -7.86
C SER A 82 3.95 -7.08 -6.82
N LEU A 83 2.90 -6.23 -6.95
CA LEU A 83 1.73 -6.31 -6.08
C LEU A 83 1.09 -7.70 -6.19
N THR A 84 0.90 -8.32 -5.04
CA THR A 84 0.24 -9.63 -4.91
C THR A 84 -0.87 -9.54 -3.88
N LEU A 85 -1.92 -10.32 -4.09
CA LEU A 85 -3.05 -10.37 -3.17
C LEU A 85 -2.62 -11.10 -1.88
N GLY A 86 -2.63 -10.37 -0.77
CA GLY A 86 -2.39 -10.89 0.59
C GLY A 86 -3.63 -11.55 1.18
N THR A 87 -3.80 -11.45 2.51
CA THR A 87 -4.98 -11.96 3.21
C THR A 87 -6.16 -11.00 3.24
N ASP A 88 -5.89 -9.70 3.05
CA ASP A 88 -6.88 -8.62 3.11
C ASP A 88 -7.05 -8.02 1.71
N VAL A 89 -8.23 -8.24 1.12
CA VAL A 89 -8.56 -7.76 -0.22
C VAL A 89 -8.78 -6.25 -0.26
N GLU A 90 -9.29 -5.63 0.81
CA GLU A 90 -9.49 -4.19 0.88
C GLU A 90 -8.13 -3.48 0.91
N GLU A 91 -7.19 -4.00 1.70
CA GLU A 91 -5.82 -3.51 1.75
C GLU A 91 -5.14 -3.62 0.38
N PHE A 92 -5.24 -4.78 -0.28
CA PHE A 92 -4.70 -4.98 -1.62
C PHE A 92 -5.30 -3.98 -2.63
N CYS A 93 -6.62 -3.82 -2.64
CA CYS A 93 -7.30 -2.89 -3.55
C CYS A 93 -6.90 -1.43 -3.30
N ARG A 94 -6.68 -1.05 -2.03
CA ARG A 94 -6.18 0.28 -1.66
C ARG A 94 -4.78 0.52 -2.20
N GLN A 95 -3.85 -0.41 -1.97
CA GLN A 95 -2.48 -0.32 -2.47
C GLN A 95 -2.45 -0.28 -4.00
N TYR A 96 -3.26 -1.10 -4.66
CA TYR A 96 -3.35 -1.11 -6.11
C TYR A 96 -3.79 0.26 -6.65
N ARG A 97 -4.84 0.87 -6.10
CA ARG A 97 -5.28 2.23 -6.48
C ARG A 97 -4.22 3.30 -6.23
N GLU A 98 -3.52 3.23 -5.11
CA GLU A 98 -2.43 4.17 -4.78
C GLU A 98 -1.35 4.15 -5.86
N VAL A 99 -0.88 2.96 -6.24
CA VAL A 99 0.15 2.82 -7.27
C VAL A 99 -0.37 3.25 -8.65
N LEU A 100 -1.62 2.98 -9.00
CA LEU A 100 -2.23 3.51 -10.24
C LEU A 100 -2.27 5.06 -10.24
N GLY A 101 -2.54 5.66 -9.10
CA GLY A 101 -2.49 7.11 -8.91
C GLY A 101 -1.09 7.66 -9.18
N GLU A 102 -0.05 7.00 -8.66
CA GLU A 102 1.34 7.37 -8.92
C GLU A 102 1.74 7.19 -10.39
N LEU A 103 1.37 6.09 -11.03
CA LEU A 103 1.61 5.87 -12.47
C LEU A 103 0.99 7.00 -13.31
N LYS A 104 -0.22 7.43 -12.96
CA LYS A 104 -0.91 8.54 -13.62
C LYS A 104 -0.22 9.88 -13.38
N MET A 105 0.25 10.15 -12.17
CA MET A 105 1.02 11.37 -11.87
C MET A 105 2.34 11.44 -12.65
N LEU A 106 2.94 10.29 -12.95
CA LEU A 106 4.18 10.17 -13.71
C LEU A 106 3.98 10.14 -15.24
N ASP A 107 2.76 10.37 -15.71
CA ASP A 107 2.33 10.28 -17.13
C ASP A 107 2.71 8.94 -17.78
N MET A 108 2.70 7.86 -16.99
CA MET A 108 2.92 6.51 -17.50
C MET A 108 1.63 5.99 -18.12
N LYS A 109 1.61 5.91 -19.45
CA LYS A 109 0.47 5.39 -20.20
C LYS A 109 0.47 3.87 -20.14
N VAL A 110 -0.37 3.32 -19.27
CA VAL A 110 -0.68 1.89 -19.24
C VAL A 110 -2.11 1.73 -19.74
N ASP A 111 -2.31 0.86 -20.73
CA ASP A 111 -3.62 0.62 -21.30
C ASP A 111 -4.58 0.06 -20.24
N ASN A 112 -5.81 0.60 -20.20
CA ASN A 112 -6.82 0.17 -19.24
C ASN A 112 -7.10 -1.34 -19.31
N GLU A 113 -7.04 -1.92 -20.51
CA GLU A 113 -7.15 -3.37 -20.72
C GLU A 113 -6.07 -4.14 -19.96
N VAL A 114 -4.80 -3.70 -20.06
CA VAL A 114 -3.67 -4.30 -19.34
C VAL A 114 -3.88 -4.18 -17.83
N LEU A 115 -4.32 -3.02 -17.34
CA LEU A 115 -4.64 -2.83 -15.92
C LEU A 115 -5.67 -3.85 -15.44
N ILE A 116 -6.79 -3.98 -16.16
CA ILE A 116 -7.87 -4.90 -15.81
C ILE A 116 -7.43 -6.36 -15.82
N TYR A 117 -6.80 -6.83 -16.90
CA TYR A 117 -6.36 -8.22 -16.98
C TYR A 117 -5.31 -8.55 -15.93
N SER A 118 -4.40 -7.63 -15.67
CA SER A 118 -3.34 -7.80 -14.67
C SER A 118 -3.93 -7.85 -13.25
N PHE A 119 -4.94 -7.02 -12.94
CA PHE A 119 -5.65 -7.05 -11.67
C PHE A 119 -6.38 -8.38 -11.48
N ILE A 120 -7.17 -8.80 -12.48
CA ILE A 120 -7.90 -10.08 -12.44
C ILE A 120 -6.95 -11.27 -12.29
N ALA A 121 -5.80 -11.26 -12.98
CA ALA A 121 -4.79 -12.29 -12.83
C ALA A 121 -4.30 -12.43 -11.38
N ARG A 122 -3.97 -11.31 -10.74
CA ARG A 122 -3.46 -11.28 -9.35
C ARG A 122 -4.47 -11.80 -8.32
N VAL A 123 -5.76 -11.48 -8.49
CA VAL A 123 -6.79 -11.93 -7.54
C VAL A 123 -7.32 -13.34 -7.85
N SER A 124 -7.08 -13.86 -9.06
CA SER A 124 -7.66 -15.13 -9.52
C SER A 124 -7.25 -16.36 -8.73
N GLN A 125 -6.15 -16.30 -7.97
CA GLN A 125 -5.72 -17.41 -7.11
C GLN A 125 -6.70 -17.62 -5.95
N GLN A 126 -7.21 -16.53 -5.35
CA GLN A 126 -8.13 -16.60 -4.21
C GLN A 126 -9.59 -16.49 -4.68
N TYR A 127 -9.87 -15.62 -5.65
CA TYR A 127 -11.21 -15.35 -6.18
C TYR A 127 -11.40 -15.96 -7.58
N SER A 128 -11.16 -17.27 -7.70
CA SER A 128 -11.12 -17.95 -9.00
C SER A 128 -12.45 -17.92 -9.77
N THR A 129 -13.58 -18.10 -9.06
CA THR A 129 -14.92 -18.04 -9.65
C THR A 129 -15.23 -16.63 -10.16
N TRP A 130 -15.02 -15.61 -9.32
CA TRP A 130 -15.19 -14.21 -9.69
C TRP A 130 -14.32 -13.85 -10.90
N ALA A 131 -13.03 -14.21 -10.86
CA ALA A 131 -12.10 -13.92 -11.95
C ALA A 131 -12.53 -14.56 -13.29
N LYS A 132 -13.08 -15.78 -13.24
CA LYS A 132 -13.63 -16.45 -14.42
C LYS A 132 -14.85 -15.72 -14.98
N ILE A 133 -15.75 -15.25 -14.11
CA ILE A 133 -16.92 -14.45 -14.52
C ILE A 133 -16.46 -13.16 -15.20
N GLN A 134 -15.53 -12.43 -14.58
CA GLN A 134 -15.01 -11.18 -15.13
C GLN A 134 -14.30 -11.38 -16.47
N ARG A 135 -13.44 -12.39 -16.62
CA ARG A 135 -12.78 -12.70 -17.90
C ARG A 135 -13.80 -13.02 -19.00
N ASN A 136 -14.85 -13.77 -18.68
CA ASN A 136 -15.90 -14.09 -19.64
C ASN A 136 -16.76 -12.88 -20.02
N ASP A 137 -16.97 -11.95 -19.09
CA ASP A 137 -17.67 -10.70 -19.36
C ASP A 137 -16.82 -9.80 -20.28
N LEU A 138 -15.53 -9.63 -19.97
CA LEU A 138 -14.59 -8.86 -20.77
C LEU A 138 -14.41 -9.43 -22.19
N ALA A 139 -14.36 -10.76 -22.33
CA ALA A 139 -14.24 -11.41 -23.63
C ALA A 139 -15.43 -11.14 -24.58
N LYS A 140 -16.58 -10.69 -24.05
CA LYS A 140 -17.76 -10.33 -24.84
C LYS A 140 -17.80 -8.85 -25.20
N ARG A 141 -16.97 -8.03 -24.56
CA ARG A 141 -16.93 -6.57 -24.74
C ARG A 141 -15.96 -6.21 -25.86
N THR A 142 -16.21 -5.07 -26.49
CA THR A 142 -15.25 -4.43 -27.39
C THR A 142 -14.26 -3.60 -26.59
N THR A 143 -13.08 -3.32 -27.15
CA THR A 143 -12.05 -2.48 -26.50
C THR A 143 -12.58 -1.09 -26.10
N GLU A 144 -13.53 -0.54 -26.86
CA GLU A 144 -14.18 0.75 -26.58
C GLU A 144 -15.20 0.71 -25.43
N SER A 145 -15.61 -0.49 -24.98
CA SER A 145 -16.64 -0.69 -23.94
C SER A 145 -16.10 -1.36 -22.68
N LEU A 146 -14.77 -1.32 -22.50
CA LEU A 146 -14.14 -1.83 -21.29
C LEU A 146 -14.55 -0.97 -20.08
N PRO A 147 -14.90 -1.61 -18.94
CA PRO A 147 -15.19 -0.90 -17.70
C PRO A 147 -13.96 -0.14 -17.19
N ALA A 148 -14.15 0.83 -16.30
CA ALA A 148 -13.01 1.41 -15.61
C ALA A 148 -12.43 0.38 -14.63
N ILE A 149 -11.11 0.43 -14.41
CA ILE A 149 -10.47 -0.43 -13.41
C ILE A 149 -11.10 -0.28 -12.02
N ASP A 150 -11.54 0.93 -11.65
CA ASP A 150 -12.22 1.18 -10.39
C ASP A 150 -13.55 0.44 -10.24
N ASP A 151 -14.29 0.24 -11.35
CA ASP A 151 -15.54 -0.52 -11.36
C ASP A 151 -15.26 -2.01 -11.10
N ILE A 152 -14.18 -2.53 -11.69
CA ILE A 152 -13.73 -3.90 -11.48
C ILE A 152 -13.30 -4.11 -10.02
N ILE A 153 -12.54 -3.17 -9.45
CA ILE A 153 -12.13 -3.21 -8.05
C ILE A 153 -13.36 -3.16 -7.14
N HIS A 154 -14.32 -2.27 -7.41
CA HIS A 154 -15.56 -2.17 -6.64
C HIS A 154 -16.35 -3.48 -6.68
N SER A 155 -16.50 -4.09 -7.86
CA SER A 155 -17.19 -5.36 -8.03
C SER A 155 -16.54 -6.49 -7.21
N LEU A 156 -15.21 -6.53 -7.07
CA LEU A 156 -14.54 -7.51 -6.22
C LEU A 156 -14.87 -7.29 -4.74
N LEU A 157 -14.83 -6.05 -4.27
CA LEU A 157 -15.11 -5.71 -2.87
C LEU A 157 -16.56 -5.99 -2.46
N GLU A 158 -17.51 -5.82 -3.38
CA GLU A 158 -18.91 -6.21 -3.14
C GLU A 158 -19.08 -7.73 -3.03
N ASP A 159 -18.41 -8.49 -3.89
CA ASP A 159 -18.46 -9.96 -3.86
C ASP A 159 -17.85 -10.52 -2.57
N ASP A 160 -16.72 -9.97 -2.13
CA ASP A 160 -16.07 -10.33 -0.87
C ASP A 160 -16.98 -10.07 0.36
N LYS A 161 -17.60 -8.87 0.40
CA LYS A 161 -18.58 -8.52 1.46
C LYS A 161 -19.79 -9.44 1.46
N ALA A 162 -20.26 -9.85 0.29
CA ALA A 162 -21.37 -10.78 0.16
C ALA A 162 -20.99 -12.19 0.66
N GLU A 163 -19.77 -12.65 0.37
CA GLU A 163 -19.26 -13.94 0.83
C GLU A 163 -19.12 -13.97 2.36
N ASP A 164 -18.57 -12.92 2.96
CA ASP A 164 -18.43 -12.80 4.39
C ASP A 164 -19.78 -12.72 5.12
N ALA A 165 -20.74 -11.97 4.56
CA ALA A 165 -22.11 -11.95 5.08
C ALA A 165 -22.74 -13.35 5.04
N ALA A 166 -22.51 -14.13 3.99
CA ALA A 166 -22.99 -15.50 3.87
C ALA A 166 -22.35 -16.45 4.90
N LYS A 167 -21.04 -16.33 5.15
CA LYS A 167 -20.32 -17.10 6.18
C LYS A 167 -20.85 -16.82 7.58
N VAL A 168 -21.09 -15.55 7.92
CA VAL A 168 -21.67 -15.15 9.21
C VAL A 168 -23.08 -15.72 9.38
N ALA A 169 -23.94 -15.57 8.36
CA ALA A 169 -25.31 -16.09 8.39
C ALA A 169 -25.35 -17.63 8.57
N HIS A 170 -24.44 -18.35 7.92
CA HIS A 170 -24.33 -19.81 8.08
C HIS A 170 -23.90 -20.19 9.50
N THR A 171 -22.97 -19.44 10.10
CA THR A 171 -22.50 -19.68 11.47
C THR A 171 -23.61 -19.45 12.50
N VAL A 172 -24.39 -18.37 12.36
CA VAL A 172 -25.54 -18.08 13.23
C VAL A 172 -26.61 -19.18 13.14
N ARG A 173 -26.93 -19.65 11.93
CA ARG A 173 -27.90 -20.74 11.73
C ARG A 173 -27.46 -22.05 12.39
N ARG A 174 -26.16 -22.34 12.41
CA ARG A 174 -25.61 -23.57 13.00
C ARG A 174 -25.46 -23.48 14.52
N GLY A 175 -25.20 -22.30 15.07
CA GLY A 175 -25.11 -22.05 16.51
C GLY A 175 -26.46 -21.87 17.22
N GLY A 176 -27.54 -21.57 16.49
CA GLY A 176 -28.87 -21.32 17.05
C GLY A 176 -29.70 -22.55 17.45
N VAL A 177 -29.19 -23.78 17.24
CA VAL A 177 -30.00 -25.01 17.40
C VAL A 177 -29.89 -25.66 18.78
N ASP A 178 -28.97 -25.25 19.67
CA ASP A 178 -28.59 -26.13 20.80
C ASP A 178 -28.75 -25.59 22.23
N HIS A 179 -29.64 -24.61 22.50
CA HIS A 179 -29.80 -24.06 23.86
C HIS A 179 -31.22 -24.00 24.45
N SER A 180 -32.24 -24.61 23.84
CA SER A 180 -33.59 -24.63 24.45
C SER A 180 -33.90 -25.87 25.31
N ASN A 181 -32.99 -26.83 25.49
CA ASN A 181 -33.33 -28.09 26.18
C ASN A 181 -32.72 -28.31 27.58
N ARG A 182 -32.28 -27.24 28.27
CA ARG A 182 -31.83 -27.35 29.67
C ARG A 182 -32.34 -26.20 30.53
N ARG A 183 -33.61 -26.27 30.96
CA ARG A 183 -34.01 -25.89 32.32
C ARG A 183 -35.45 -26.31 32.66
N ARG A 184 -35.53 -27.28 33.57
CA ARG A 184 -36.55 -27.47 34.64
C ARG A 184 -37.98 -27.73 34.16
N GLY A 185 -38.47 -28.96 34.10
CA GLY A 185 -38.23 -30.05 35.04
C GLY A 185 -39.17 -29.90 36.24
N ASP A 186 -40.34 -30.52 36.08
CA ASP A 186 -41.36 -30.82 37.06
C ASP A 186 -40.82 -31.15 38.45
N ALA A 187 -41.35 -30.45 39.45
CA ALA A 187 -41.29 -30.86 40.84
C ALA A 187 -42.57 -31.66 41.18
N ARG A 188 -42.56 -32.96 40.91
CA ARG A 188 -43.43 -33.92 41.61
C ARG A 188 -42.56 -35.00 42.24
N GLY A 189 -42.32 -34.81 43.53
CA GLY A 189 -41.65 -35.77 44.38
C GLY A 189 -42.46 -37.05 44.52
N ARG A 190 -41.77 -38.18 44.35
CA ARG A 190 -42.10 -39.49 44.93
C ARG A 190 -40.79 -40.29 44.86
N GLY A 191 -40.03 -40.39 45.95
CA GLY A 191 -40.08 -41.57 46.82
C GLY A 191 -39.86 -42.82 45.96
N GLY A 192 -38.65 -43.34 45.79
CA GLY A 192 -37.82 -43.90 46.84
C GLY A 192 -37.66 -45.40 46.56
N TYR A 193 -36.55 -45.96 47.05
CA TYR A 193 -36.17 -47.38 47.09
C TYR A 193 -35.49 -47.99 45.86
N GLY A 194 -34.20 -48.29 46.07
CA GLY A 194 -33.73 -49.68 46.04
C GLY A 194 -33.02 -50.09 44.76
N GLY A 195 -31.79 -50.57 44.89
CA GLY A 195 -31.18 -51.37 43.84
C GLY A 195 -29.67 -51.27 43.76
N ALA A 196 -28.99 -51.80 44.76
CA ALA A 196 -27.59 -52.19 44.65
C ALA A 196 -27.42 -53.34 43.64
N GLY A 197 -26.33 -53.31 42.88
CA GLY A 197 -25.80 -54.40 42.05
C GLY A 197 -24.84 -53.80 41.02
N ARG A 198 -23.52 -53.80 41.18
CA ARG A 198 -22.55 -54.87 41.51
C ARG A 198 -22.62 -56.05 40.52
N GLY A 199 -21.74 -55.98 39.54
CA GLY A 199 -21.42 -57.04 38.57
C GLY A 199 -20.99 -56.35 37.27
N GLY A 200 -19.78 -56.48 36.73
CA GLY A 200 -18.76 -57.49 36.92
C GLY A 200 -18.29 -57.91 35.53
N ARG A 201 -16.98 -57.73 35.29
CA ARG A 201 -16.09 -58.53 34.41
C ARG A 201 -16.20 -58.49 32.88
N ALA A 202 -14.96 -58.48 32.35
CA ALA A 202 -14.38 -59.21 31.21
C ALA A 202 -14.50 -58.56 29.81
N ARG A 203 -13.42 -58.14 29.14
CA ARG A 203 -12.22 -58.82 28.56
C ARG A 203 -12.50 -59.51 27.22
N SER A 204 -11.50 -59.43 26.32
CA SER A 204 -11.35 -60.02 24.97
C SER A 204 -12.03 -59.23 23.83
N HIS A 205 -11.45 -59.04 22.66
CA HIS A 205 -10.22 -59.57 22.04
C HIS A 205 -9.64 -58.52 21.09
#